data_AF-A0A7H9B4Z6-F1
#
_entry.id   AF-A0A7H9B4Z6-F1
#
_cell.length_a   1.000
_cell.length_b   1.000
_cell.length_c   1.000
_cell.angle_alpha   90.00
_cell.angle_beta   90.00
_cell.angle_gamma   90.00
#
_symmetry.space_group_name_H-M   'P 1'
#
loop_
_entity.id
_entity.type
_entity.pdbx_description
1 polymer ?
#
loop_
_entity_poly.entity_id
_entity_poly.type
_entity_poly.pdbx_seq_one_letter_code
_entity_poly.pdbx_strand_id
1 'polypeptide(L)'
;MLFKQWNELAEPRHQLNVPSIFGNNGSLHESPVPKVDINCPDVHRFSKVIITTAIMSPLFPSTLLQLEEVGQLTANLELEKESISDQPVHSWDFDENFPNQVGPKDSTESISNEYTFTTAIMAFSDTLLIIVKENFLKVSPIVVNQVSKELVKLLSRTNSNVSIIVLGTSDQLLELKPISNTFCSLQPPEFVTGFVGSVLSQLVTASLPFEGFIAPSEGPVGFEKMTLETMENLVEAFNKWIPVGVLNYADECYRRWRLDGCASGAQSGLYI
;
A
#
# COMPACT_ATOMS: atom_id res chain seq x y z
N MET A 1 -47.44 -37.90 -11.77
CA MET A 1 -46.36 -37.03 -12.26
C MET A 1 -46.77 -35.60 -11.95
N LEU A 2 -46.25 -35.03 -10.85
CA LEU A 2 -46.40 -33.61 -10.56
C LEU A 2 -45.49 -32.85 -11.54
N PHE A 3 -46.10 -32.19 -12.52
CA PHE A 3 -45.39 -31.30 -13.42
C PHE A 3 -44.77 -30.17 -12.59
N LYS A 4 -43.43 -30.05 -12.61
CA LYS A 4 -42.77 -28.83 -12.16
C LYS A 4 -43.28 -27.70 -13.04
N GLN A 5 -43.94 -26.72 -12.43
CA GLN A 5 -44.28 -25.47 -13.10
C GLN A 5 -42.98 -24.88 -13.67
N TRP A 6 -42.99 -24.61 -14.96
CA TRP A 6 -41.89 -23.95 -15.65
C TRP A 6 -41.90 -22.50 -15.17
N ASN A 7 -41.03 -22.14 -14.23
CA ASN A 7 -40.87 -20.76 -13.81
C ASN A 7 -40.44 -19.94 -15.05
N GLU A 8 -41.26 -18.99 -15.47
CA GLU A 8 -41.01 -18.05 -16.57
C GLU A 8 -39.94 -17.00 -16.23
N LEU A 9 -39.06 -17.27 -15.27
CA LEU A 9 -37.90 -16.42 -15.02
C LEU A 9 -36.83 -16.81 -16.05
N ALA A 10 -36.70 -15.97 -17.08
CA ALA A 10 -35.67 -16.04 -18.12
C ALA A 10 -34.26 -15.69 -17.59
N GLU A 11 -34.05 -15.69 -16.27
CA GLU A 11 -32.78 -15.35 -15.66
C GLU A 11 -31.99 -16.63 -15.32
N PRO A 12 -30.70 -16.69 -15.69
CA PRO A 12 -29.86 -17.83 -15.38
C PRO A 12 -29.81 -18.09 -13.87
N ARG A 13 -30.02 -19.35 -13.45
CA ARG A 13 -30.02 -19.77 -12.03
C ARG A 13 -28.82 -19.32 -11.19
N HIS A 14 -27.71 -18.99 -11.83
CA HIS A 14 -26.50 -18.51 -11.17
C HIS A 14 -26.63 -17.07 -10.65
N GLN A 15 -27.58 -16.27 -11.17
CA GLN A 15 -27.87 -14.92 -10.67
C GLN A 15 -28.74 -14.93 -9.41
N LEU A 16 -29.55 -15.97 -9.19
CA LEU A 16 -30.41 -16.12 -8.01
C LEU A 16 -29.64 -16.46 -6.72
N ASN A 17 -28.42 -16.98 -6.83
CA ASN A 17 -27.59 -17.39 -5.69
C ASN A 17 -26.49 -16.37 -5.35
N VAL A 18 -26.43 -15.23 -6.02
CA VAL A 18 -25.50 -14.17 -5.67
C VAL A 18 -26.16 -13.35 -4.57
N PRO A 19 -25.54 -13.16 -3.38
CA PRO A 19 -26.05 -12.18 -2.44
C PRO A 19 -26.14 -10.85 -3.19
N SER A 20 -27.37 -10.33 -3.31
CA SER A 20 -27.69 -9.07 -3.96
C SER A 20 -27.13 -7.91 -3.14
N ILE A 21 -25.80 -7.75 -3.18
CA ILE A 21 -25.09 -6.67 -2.49
C ILE A 21 -25.22 -5.37 -3.31
N PHE A 22 -25.56 -5.48 -4.60
CA PHE A 22 -25.72 -4.33 -5.51
C PHE A 22 -26.93 -4.50 -6.43
N GLY A 23 -27.75 -3.45 -6.56
CA GLY A 23 -29.03 -3.46 -7.27
C GLY A 23 -28.90 -3.25 -8.78
N ASN A 24 -27.68 -3.07 -9.31
CA ASN A 24 -27.44 -2.80 -10.72
C ASN A 24 -26.39 -3.75 -11.31
N ASN A 25 -26.81 -4.99 -11.59
CA ASN A 25 -25.95 -5.98 -12.28
C ASN A 25 -25.73 -5.70 -13.78
N GLY A 26 -26.13 -4.52 -14.29
CA GLY A 26 -26.16 -4.21 -15.73
C GLY A 26 -25.48 -2.92 -16.19
N SER A 27 -25.10 -2.01 -15.28
CA SER A 27 -24.44 -0.74 -15.65
C SER A 27 -23.11 -0.57 -14.92
N LEU A 28 -22.03 -0.49 -15.68
CA LEU A 28 -20.73 -0.06 -15.17
C LEU A 28 -20.83 1.42 -14.81
N HIS A 29 -21.10 1.72 -13.54
CA HIS A 29 -20.98 3.07 -12.99
C HIS A 29 -19.52 3.34 -12.59
N GLU A 30 -19.07 4.59 -12.75
CA GLU A 30 -17.76 5.00 -12.26
C GLU A 30 -17.69 4.76 -10.75
N SER A 31 -16.72 3.94 -10.32
CA SER A 31 -16.52 3.67 -8.90
C SER A 31 -15.82 4.84 -8.22
N PRO A 32 -16.14 5.14 -6.95
CA PRO A 32 -15.51 6.22 -6.22
C PRO A 32 -14.01 5.97 -6.05
N VAL A 33 -13.24 7.06 -6.06
CA VAL A 33 -11.79 7.05 -5.91
C VAL A 33 -11.42 7.58 -4.51
N PRO A 34 -10.41 7.00 -3.82
CA PRO A 34 -10.01 7.46 -2.50
C PRO A 34 -9.60 8.94 -2.52
N LYS A 35 -10.13 9.72 -1.58
CA LYS A 35 -9.72 11.11 -1.33
C LYS A 35 -8.54 11.10 -0.36
N VAL A 36 -7.44 11.75 -0.73
CA VAL A 36 -6.23 11.80 0.07
C VAL A 36 -6.09 13.19 0.68
N ASP A 37 -5.90 13.24 1.99
CA ASP A 37 -5.54 14.43 2.75
C ASP A 37 -4.15 14.25 3.37
N ILE A 38 -3.32 15.28 3.26
CA ILE A 38 -1.91 15.28 3.71
C ILE A 38 -1.74 16.44 4.68
N ASN A 39 -1.86 16.13 5.96
CA ASN A 39 -1.66 17.08 7.05
C ASN A 39 -0.19 17.05 7.47
N CYS A 40 0.65 17.83 6.79
CA CYS A 40 2.09 17.93 7.05
C CYS A 40 2.48 19.40 7.24
N PRO A 41 3.48 19.73 8.10
CA PRO A 41 4.09 21.04 8.08
C PRO A 41 4.68 21.33 6.70
N ASP A 42 4.89 22.61 6.45
CA ASP A 42 5.40 23.10 5.19
C ASP A 42 6.69 22.35 4.78
N VAL A 43 6.59 21.57 3.70
CA VAL A 43 7.67 20.70 3.21
C VAL A 43 8.92 21.49 2.84
N HIS A 44 8.77 22.79 2.56
CA HIS A 44 9.86 23.73 2.36
C HIS A 44 10.85 23.83 3.54
N ARG A 45 10.47 23.39 4.74
CA ARG A 45 11.35 23.39 5.92
C ARG A 45 12.44 22.33 5.88
N PHE A 46 12.30 21.31 5.03
CA PHE A 46 13.21 20.18 4.97
C PHE A 46 14.09 20.24 3.73
N SER A 47 15.38 19.95 3.86
CA SER A 47 16.27 19.83 2.69
C SER A 47 16.10 18.51 1.93
N LYS A 48 15.63 17.45 2.60
CA LYS A 48 15.45 16.12 2.02
C LYS A 48 14.07 15.55 2.34
N VAL A 49 13.52 14.80 1.39
CA VAL A 49 12.31 13.99 1.57
C VAL A 49 12.63 12.56 1.17
N ILE A 50 12.45 11.64 2.11
CA ILE A 50 12.60 10.20 1.89
C ILE A 50 11.20 9.59 1.79
N ILE A 51 10.93 8.91 0.68
CA ILE A 51 9.67 8.22 0.41
C ILE A 51 9.97 6.72 0.33
N THR A 52 9.28 5.94 1.15
CA THR A 52 9.50 4.49 1.22
C THR A 52 8.27 3.74 1.73
N THR A 53 8.37 2.42 1.78
CA THR A 53 7.35 1.52 2.33
C THR A 53 7.79 0.98 3.69
N ALA A 54 6.84 0.44 4.44
CA ALA A 54 7.09 -0.05 5.80
C ALA A 54 8.14 -1.16 5.90
N ILE A 55 8.40 -1.91 4.82
CA ILE A 55 9.46 -2.92 4.79
C ILE A 55 10.84 -2.32 5.07
N MET A 56 11.05 -1.04 4.73
CA MET A 56 12.33 -0.35 4.95
C MET A 56 12.45 0.30 6.33
N SER A 57 11.46 0.10 7.23
CA SER A 57 11.49 0.67 8.58
C SER A 57 12.76 0.36 9.38
N PRO A 58 13.43 -0.81 9.23
CA PRO A 58 14.69 -1.08 9.92
C PRO A 58 15.84 -0.12 9.58
N LEU A 59 15.81 0.55 8.42
CA LEU A 59 16.77 1.59 8.03
C LEU A 59 16.55 2.93 8.78
N PHE A 60 15.47 3.05 9.55
CA PHE A 60 15.15 4.28 10.28
C PHE A 60 15.04 4.01 11.77
N PRO A 61 16.17 3.82 12.49
CA PRO A 61 16.10 3.55 13.90
C PRO A 61 15.56 4.73 14.71
N SER A 62 14.28 4.66 15.08
CA SER A 62 13.53 5.72 15.77
C SER A 62 14.25 6.40 16.94
N THR A 63 14.91 5.63 17.81
CA THR A 63 15.64 6.15 18.97
C THR A 63 16.96 6.80 18.61
N LEU A 64 17.64 6.28 17.59
CA LEU A 64 18.96 6.76 17.17
C LEU A 64 18.83 8.02 16.32
N LEU A 65 17.86 8.04 15.41
CA LEU A 65 17.58 9.18 14.53
C LEU A 65 16.69 10.23 15.18
N GLN A 66 16.12 9.95 16.36
CA GLN A 66 15.15 10.81 17.05
C GLN A 66 13.99 11.17 16.12
N LEU A 67 13.32 10.14 15.58
CA LEU A 67 12.17 10.34 14.70
C LEU A 67 11.02 11.02 15.47
N GLU A 68 10.58 12.16 14.96
CA GLU A 68 9.42 12.90 15.49
C GLU A 68 8.26 12.82 14.50
N GLU A 69 7.05 12.59 15.00
CA GLU A 69 5.84 12.66 14.16
C GLU A 69 5.49 14.12 13.91
N VAL A 70 5.50 14.53 12.65
CA VAL A 70 5.24 15.91 12.25
C VAL A 70 3.91 16.08 11.54
N GLY A 71 3.31 14.98 11.06
CA GLY A 71 2.07 15.04 10.33
C GLY A 71 1.45 13.67 10.09
N GLN A 72 0.37 13.66 9.32
CA GLN A 72 -0.36 12.45 8.99
C GLN A 72 -0.88 12.52 7.55
N LEU A 73 -0.84 11.38 6.88
CA LEU A 73 -1.46 11.16 5.59
C LEU A 73 -2.67 10.24 5.79
N THR A 74 -3.81 10.67 5.28
CA THR A 74 -5.08 9.93 5.39
C THR A 74 -5.72 9.77 4.02
N ALA A 75 -6.15 8.57 3.67
CA ALA A 75 -6.85 8.28 2.43
C ALA A 75 -8.18 7.59 2.74
N ASN A 76 -9.28 8.23 2.38
CA ASN A 76 -10.62 7.77 2.69
C ASN A 76 -11.35 7.37 1.40
N LEU A 77 -11.91 6.18 1.41
CA LEU A 77 -12.79 5.68 0.36
C LEU A 77 -14.19 5.53 0.93
N GLU A 78 -15.09 6.39 0.47
CA GLU A 78 -16.51 6.34 0.77
C GLU A 78 -17.20 5.57 -0.37
N LEU A 79 -17.79 4.43 -0.04
CA LEU A 79 -18.62 3.67 -0.98
C LEU A 79 -20.05 4.18 -0.89
N GLU A 80 -20.57 4.69 -2.01
CA GLU A 80 -21.95 5.14 -2.09
C GLU A 80 -22.89 4.00 -1.71
N LYS A 81 -23.82 4.29 -0.80
CA LYS A 81 -24.97 3.43 -0.61
C LYS A 81 -25.84 3.62 -1.83
N GLU A 82 -25.93 2.61 -2.70
CA GLU A 82 -27.12 2.52 -3.53
C GLU A 82 -28.30 2.46 -2.55
N SER A 83 -29.11 3.52 -2.52
CA SER A 83 -30.44 3.41 -1.96
C SER A 83 -31.08 2.27 -2.74
N ILE A 84 -31.38 1.16 -2.07
CA ILE A 84 -32.28 0.15 -2.59
C ILE A 84 -33.55 0.92 -2.92
N SER A 85 -33.70 1.36 -4.17
CA SER A 85 -34.98 1.85 -4.67
C SER A 85 -35.98 0.75 -4.38
N ASP A 86 -37.20 1.09 -3.95
CA ASP A 86 -38.31 0.19 -3.62
C ASP A 86 -38.61 -0.83 -4.73
N GLN A 87 -37.71 -1.78 -4.93
CA GLN A 87 -37.94 -2.99 -5.68
C GLN A 87 -38.61 -3.94 -4.71
N PRO A 88 -39.72 -4.58 -5.10
CA PRO A 88 -40.40 -5.52 -4.23
C PRO A 88 -39.36 -6.55 -3.79
N VAL A 89 -39.10 -6.60 -2.50
CA VAL A 89 -38.27 -7.63 -1.87
C VAL A 89 -38.99 -8.94 -2.14
N HIS A 90 -38.64 -9.61 -3.24
CA HIS A 90 -38.93 -11.02 -3.40
C HIS A 90 -37.98 -11.77 -2.47
N SER A 91 -38.29 -11.75 -1.17
CA SER A 91 -37.65 -12.63 -0.21
C SER A 91 -38.04 -14.05 -0.63
N TRP A 92 -37.06 -14.82 -1.07
CA TRP A 92 -37.21 -16.26 -1.08
C TRP A 92 -37.40 -16.69 0.36
N ASP A 93 -38.62 -17.09 0.71
CA ASP A 93 -38.88 -17.67 2.01
C ASP A 93 -38.17 -19.03 2.05
N PHE A 94 -36.99 -19.03 2.67
CA PHE A 94 -36.14 -20.20 2.80
C PHE A 94 -36.83 -21.28 3.65
N ASP A 95 -37.71 -20.88 4.58
CA ASP A 95 -38.51 -21.79 5.39
C ASP A 95 -39.61 -22.46 4.56
N GLU A 96 -40.13 -21.79 3.53
CA GLU A 96 -41.13 -22.37 2.62
C GLU A 96 -40.51 -23.40 1.66
N ASN A 97 -39.27 -23.18 1.20
CA ASN A 97 -38.60 -24.02 0.20
C ASN A 97 -37.70 -25.12 0.80
N PHE A 98 -37.11 -24.88 1.98
CA PHE A 98 -36.14 -25.79 2.60
C PHE A 98 -36.29 -25.85 4.14
N PRO A 99 -37.45 -26.31 4.67
CA PRO A 99 -37.82 -26.24 6.09
C PRO A 99 -36.91 -27.00 7.06
N ASN A 100 -35.96 -27.80 6.55
CA ASN A 100 -35.01 -28.58 7.33
C ASN A 100 -33.57 -28.04 7.26
N GLN A 101 -33.32 -26.92 6.58
CA GLN A 101 -32.00 -26.31 6.51
C GLN A 101 -31.89 -25.17 7.51
N VAL A 102 -30.79 -25.17 8.27
CA VAL A 102 -30.47 -24.06 9.17
C VAL A 102 -30.12 -22.86 8.30
N GLY A 103 -31.00 -21.86 8.25
CA GLY A 103 -30.74 -20.62 7.54
C GLY A 103 -29.44 -19.99 8.04
N PRO A 104 -28.60 -19.40 7.16
CA PRO A 104 -27.50 -18.58 7.61
C PRO A 104 -28.07 -17.51 8.53
N LYS A 105 -27.59 -17.43 9.77
CA LYS A 105 -27.96 -16.32 10.65
C LYS A 105 -27.53 -15.05 9.95
N ASP A 106 -28.49 -14.17 9.65
CA ASP A 106 -28.22 -12.80 9.24
C ASP A 106 -27.56 -12.07 10.42
N SER A 107 -26.26 -12.29 10.60
CA SER A 107 -25.43 -11.43 11.43
C SER A 107 -25.36 -10.10 10.71
N THR A 108 -26.23 -9.18 11.13
CA THR A 108 -26.23 -7.76 10.81
C THR A 108 -24.99 -7.10 11.42
N GLU A 109 -23.80 -7.55 11.02
CA GLU A 109 -22.62 -6.70 11.13
C GLU A 109 -22.81 -5.60 10.09
N SER A 110 -23.05 -4.38 10.57
CA SER A 110 -23.11 -3.19 9.73
C SER A 110 -21.80 -3.08 8.97
N ILE A 111 -21.81 -3.48 7.69
CA ILE A 111 -20.68 -3.30 6.77
C ILE A 111 -20.40 -1.79 6.76
N SER A 112 -19.26 -1.38 7.31
CA SER A 112 -18.82 0.01 7.26
C SER A 112 -18.49 0.34 5.81
N ASN A 113 -19.26 1.25 5.21
CA ASN A 113 -19.07 1.72 3.83
C ASN A 113 -17.87 2.67 3.67
N GLU A 114 -17.11 2.87 4.73
CA GLU A 114 -15.97 3.76 4.76
C GLU A 114 -14.71 2.95 5.04
N TYR A 115 -13.73 3.10 4.14
CA TYR A 115 -12.39 2.57 4.33
C TYR A 115 -11.44 3.74 4.53
N THR A 116 -10.77 3.77 5.69
CA THR A 116 -9.79 4.80 6.03
C THR A 116 -8.40 4.18 6.16
N PHE A 117 -7.47 4.66 5.35
CA PHE A 117 -6.05 4.34 5.45
C PHE A 117 -5.31 5.53 6.04
N THR A 118 -4.49 5.30 7.06
CA THR A 118 -3.70 6.36 7.69
C THR A 118 -2.25 5.95 7.86
N THR A 119 -1.32 6.87 7.56
CA THR A 119 0.09 6.71 7.90
C THR A 119 0.66 8.00 8.48
N ALA A 120 1.56 7.87 9.45
CA ALA A 120 2.24 9.02 10.05
C ALA A 120 3.35 9.52 9.12
N ILE A 121 3.55 10.83 9.14
CA ILE A 121 4.67 11.50 8.48
C ILE A 121 5.66 11.86 9.58
N MET A 122 6.87 11.32 9.46
CA MET A 122 7.92 11.48 10.45
C MET A 122 8.97 12.47 9.94
N ALA A 123 9.76 13.04 10.83
CA ALA A 123 10.93 13.82 10.50
C ALA A 123 12.09 13.47 11.43
N PHE A 124 13.31 13.68 10.94
CA PHE A 124 14.51 13.70 11.75
C PHE A 124 15.51 14.68 11.17
N SER A 125 16.21 15.40 12.05
CA SER A 125 17.18 16.43 11.64
C SER A 125 16.54 17.41 10.64
N ASP A 126 16.99 17.40 9.38
CA ASP A 126 16.50 18.23 8.28
C ASP A 126 15.92 17.37 7.14
N THR A 127 15.28 16.25 7.51
CA THR A 127 14.78 15.25 6.57
C THR A 127 13.37 14.82 6.94
N LEU A 128 12.45 14.94 5.98
CA LEU A 128 11.10 14.41 6.06
C LEU A 128 11.11 12.93 5.64
N LEU A 129 10.38 12.09 6.37
CA LEU A 129 10.31 10.66 6.16
C LEU A 129 8.84 10.23 6.02
N ILE A 130 8.49 9.73 4.84
CA ILE A 130 7.16 9.25 4.52
C ILE A 130 7.23 7.75 4.31
N ILE A 131 6.68 6.99 5.26
CA ILE A 131 6.62 5.53 5.22
C ILE A 131 5.17 5.12 4.96
N VAL A 132 4.90 4.49 3.82
CA VAL A 132 3.57 3.95 3.50
C VAL A 132 3.50 2.48 3.91
N LYS A 133 2.50 2.14 4.73
CA LYS A 133 2.23 0.77 5.17
C LYS A 133 1.39 0.05 4.14
N GLU A 134 2.04 -0.60 3.17
CA GLU A 134 1.33 -1.47 2.25
C GLU A 134 0.90 -2.76 2.95
N ASN A 135 -0.21 -3.34 2.49
CA ASN A 135 -0.68 -4.63 2.95
C ASN A 135 -1.57 -5.25 1.88
N PHE A 136 -1.08 -6.28 1.20
CA PHE A 136 -1.80 -6.95 0.11
C PHE A 136 -3.21 -7.41 0.49
N LEU A 137 -3.44 -7.78 1.76
CA LEU A 137 -4.74 -8.28 2.23
C LEU A 137 -5.72 -7.17 2.62
N LYS A 138 -5.22 -5.99 3.01
CA LYS A 138 -6.04 -4.95 3.66
C LYS A 138 -6.07 -3.62 2.91
N VAL A 139 -5.08 -3.34 2.07
CA VAL A 139 -4.91 -2.05 1.40
C VAL A 139 -4.95 -2.29 -0.10
N SER A 140 -6.01 -1.79 -0.74
CA SER A 140 -6.13 -1.89 -2.20
C SER A 140 -5.08 -1.01 -2.90
N PRO A 141 -4.48 -1.47 -4.02
CA PRO A 141 -3.53 -0.68 -4.80
C PRO A 141 -4.05 0.70 -5.22
N ILE A 142 -5.37 0.87 -5.39
CA ILE A 142 -5.93 2.19 -5.74
C ILE A 142 -5.64 3.26 -4.69
N VAL A 143 -5.58 2.87 -3.41
CA VAL A 143 -5.27 3.78 -2.30
C VAL A 143 -3.84 4.29 -2.46
N VAL A 144 -2.87 3.38 -2.59
CA VAL A 144 -1.46 3.77 -2.73
C VAL A 144 -1.19 4.55 -4.02
N ASN A 145 -1.94 4.27 -5.10
CA ASN A 145 -1.87 5.04 -6.34
C ASN A 145 -2.31 6.50 -6.11
N GLN A 146 -3.45 6.74 -5.46
CA GLN A 146 -3.90 8.10 -5.16
C GLN A 146 -2.97 8.81 -4.18
N VAL A 147 -2.47 8.09 -3.18
CA VAL A 147 -1.48 8.61 -2.22
C VAL A 147 -0.23 9.08 -2.95
N SER A 148 0.30 8.28 -3.87
CA SER A 148 1.49 8.66 -4.66
C SER A 148 1.25 9.92 -5.51
N LYS A 149 0.07 10.06 -6.09
CA LYS A 149 -0.31 11.20 -6.93
C LYS A 149 -0.39 12.49 -6.13
N GLU A 150 -1.13 12.50 -5.02
CA GLU A 150 -1.24 13.70 -4.19
C GLU A 150 0.08 14.04 -3.48
N LEU A 151 0.88 13.02 -3.12
CA LEU A 151 2.21 13.26 -2.54
C LEU A 151 3.14 13.95 -3.54
N VAL A 152 3.26 13.44 -4.77
CA VAL A 152 4.13 14.06 -5.78
C VAL A 152 3.63 15.43 -6.19
N LYS A 153 2.32 15.64 -6.24
CA LYS A 153 1.72 16.96 -6.48
C LYS A 153 2.01 17.96 -5.36
N LEU A 154 2.12 17.50 -4.12
CA LEU A 154 2.56 18.33 -3.00
C LEU A 154 4.04 18.70 -3.16
N LEU A 155 4.90 17.74 -3.53
CA LEU A 155 6.32 17.96 -3.77
C LEU A 155 6.58 18.88 -4.98
N SER A 156 5.79 18.78 -6.05
CA SER A 156 5.97 19.63 -7.24
C SER A 156 5.64 21.10 -7.00
N ARG A 157 4.84 21.41 -5.97
CA ARG A 157 4.58 22.78 -5.53
C ARG A 157 5.73 23.36 -4.72
N THR A 158 6.63 22.51 -4.22
CA THR A 158 7.78 22.96 -3.43
C THR A 158 8.92 23.44 -4.33
N ASN A 159 9.63 24.48 -3.88
CA ASN A 159 10.77 25.04 -4.62
C ASN A 159 11.86 23.99 -4.82
N SER A 160 12.61 24.12 -5.92
CA SER A 160 13.57 23.19 -6.52
C SER A 160 14.76 22.71 -5.67
N ASN A 161 14.82 23.04 -4.37
CA ASN A 161 15.98 22.75 -3.52
C ASN A 161 15.81 21.49 -2.66
N VAL A 162 14.64 20.85 -2.67
CA VAL A 162 14.39 19.65 -1.87
C VAL A 162 14.90 18.42 -2.62
N SER A 163 15.79 17.64 -2.00
CA SER A 163 16.25 16.36 -2.54
C SER A 163 15.24 15.26 -2.26
N ILE A 164 14.72 14.61 -3.30
CA ILE A 164 13.77 13.50 -3.19
C ILE A 164 14.54 12.17 -3.27
N ILE A 165 14.41 11.36 -2.23
CA ILE A 165 15.01 10.04 -2.14
C ILE A 165 13.89 8.99 -2.10
N VAL A 166 13.94 8.01 -3.00
CA VAL A 166 12.96 6.92 -3.08
C VAL A 166 13.64 5.60 -2.74
N LEU A 167 13.08 4.87 -1.77
CA LEU A 167 13.52 3.53 -1.44
C LEU A 167 12.36 2.55 -1.62
N GLY A 168 12.67 1.36 -2.09
CA GLY A 168 11.67 0.33 -2.28
C GLY A 168 12.24 -1.04 -2.49
N THR A 169 11.33 -1.99 -2.69
CA THR A 169 11.67 -3.36 -3.05
C THR A 169 10.92 -3.78 -4.32
N SER A 170 11.38 -4.86 -4.96
CA SER A 170 10.67 -5.50 -6.07
C SER A 170 11.08 -6.97 -6.16
N ASP A 171 10.10 -7.82 -6.49
CA ASP A 171 10.28 -9.25 -6.76
C ASP A 171 10.73 -9.57 -8.18
N GLN A 172 10.82 -8.55 -9.03
CA GLN A 172 11.29 -8.67 -10.41
C GLN A 172 12.76 -8.28 -10.56
N LEU A 173 13.48 -8.05 -9.45
CA LEU A 173 14.90 -7.68 -9.45
C LEU A 173 15.77 -8.80 -8.91
N LEU A 174 16.97 -8.92 -9.47
CA LEU A 174 17.98 -9.88 -9.01
C LEU A 174 18.99 -9.26 -8.03
N GLU A 175 19.23 -7.95 -8.15
CA GLU A 175 20.25 -7.22 -7.41
C GLU A 175 19.75 -5.83 -6.99
N LEU A 176 20.47 -5.17 -6.08
CA LEU A 176 20.17 -3.80 -5.66
C LEU A 176 20.39 -2.83 -6.84
N LYS A 177 19.34 -2.11 -7.23
CA LYS A 177 19.35 -1.22 -8.40
C LYS A 177 19.33 0.25 -7.98
N PRO A 178 20.37 1.04 -8.30
CA PRO A 178 20.30 2.50 -8.17
C PRO A 178 19.36 3.08 -9.22
N ILE A 179 18.51 4.01 -8.79
CA ILE A 179 17.56 4.70 -9.65
C ILE A 179 17.73 6.22 -9.51
N SER A 180 17.55 6.95 -10.60
CA SER A 180 17.41 8.40 -10.58
C SER A 180 16.56 8.88 -11.74
N ASN A 181 16.25 10.18 -11.76
CA ASN A 181 15.58 10.80 -12.90
C ASN A 181 16.41 10.77 -14.19
N THR A 182 17.74 10.66 -14.11
CA THR A 182 18.66 10.69 -15.25
C THR A 182 19.22 9.32 -15.61
N PHE A 183 19.09 8.33 -14.73
CA PHE A 183 19.69 7.02 -14.88
C PHE A 183 18.75 5.90 -14.39
N CYS A 184 18.51 4.91 -15.25
CA CYS A 184 17.75 3.71 -14.92
C CYS A 184 18.65 2.49 -15.10
N SER A 185 18.94 1.79 -14.00
CA SER A 185 19.75 0.56 -14.00
C SER A 185 18.93 -0.71 -14.24
N LEU A 186 17.59 -0.59 -14.36
CA LEU A 186 16.70 -1.71 -14.63
C LEU A 186 16.96 -2.27 -16.04
N GLN A 187 17.14 -3.58 -16.13
CA GLN A 187 17.34 -4.29 -17.39
C GLN A 187 16.10 -5.13 -17.70
N PRO A 188 15.45 -4.99 -18.87
CA PRO A 188 14.30 -5.82 -19.21
C PRO A 188 14.61 -7.32 -19.07
N PRO A 189 13.75 -8.12 -18.43
CA PRO A 189 12.36 -7.83 -18.06
C PRO A 189 12.15 -7.28 -16.63
N GLU A 190 13.16 -6.71 -15.97
CA GLU A 190 13.04 -6.11 -14.63
C GLU A 190 12.07 -4.92 -14.61
N PHE A 191 11.22 -4.84 -13.58
CA PHE A 191 10.33 -3.69 -13.34
C PHE A 191 10.00 -3.49 -11.85
N VAL A 192 9.29 -2.41 -11.53
CA VAL A 192 8.90 -2.04 -10.16
C VAL A 192 7.40 -1.75 -10.13
N THR A 193 6.70 -2.25 -9.11
CA THR A 193 5.25 -2.06 -8.93
C THR A 193 4.92 -1.52 -7.54
N GLY A 194 3.65 -1.59 -7.14
CA GLY A 194 3.18 -1.14 -5.82
C GLY A 194 3.25 0.37 -5.63
N PHE A 195 3.31 0.78 -4.37
CA PHE A 195 3.43 2.19 -4.01
C PHE A 195 4.67 2.84 -4.63
N VAL A 196 5.83 2.17 -4.56
CA VAL A 196 7.08 2.74 -5.05
C VAL A 196 7.06 2.90 -6.58
N GLY A 197 6.58 1.89 -7.31
CA GLY A 197 6.38 2.02 -8.77
C GLY A 197 5.45 3.18 -9.12
N SER A 198 4.39 3.37 -8.34
CA SER A 198 3.46 4.49 -8.51
C SER A 198 4.13 5.83 -8.24
N VAL A 199 4.88 5.98 -7.15
CA VAL A 199 5.67 7.19 -6.86
C VAL A 199 6.65 7.50 -7.99
N LEU A 200 7.42 6.52 -8.45
CA LEU A 200 8.37 6.69 -9.56
C LEU A 200 7.67 7.15 -10.84
N SER A 201 6.52 6.55 -11.18
CA SER A 201 5.74 6.95 -12.35
C SER A 201 5.31 8.42 -12.28
N GLN A 202 4.88 8.88 -11.10
CA GLN A 202 4.45 10.26 -10.88
C GLN A 202 5.65 11.22 -10.91
N LEU A 203 6.78 10.87 -10.28
CA LEU A 203 8.00 11.69 -10.28
C LEU A 203 8.55 11.89 -11.69
N VAL A 204 8.61 10.82 -12.49
CA VAL A 204 9.04 10.86 -13.89
C VAL A 204 8.09 11.73 -14.72
N THR A 205 6.77 11.54 -14.56
CA THR A 205 5.75 12.31 -15.28
C THR A 205 5.82 13.81 -14.92
N ALA A 206 6.07 14.13 -13.65
CA ALA A 206 6.22 15.49 -13.17
C ALA A 206 7.61 16.09 -13.44
N SER A 207 8.55 15.32 -14.02
CA SER A 207 9.94 15.72 -14.26
C SER A 207 10.67 16.23 -13.01
N LEU A 208 10.35 15.67 -11.85
CA LEU A 208 11.03 16.02 -10.60
C LEU A 208 12.35 15.24 -10.47
N PRO A 209 13.44 15.90 -10.02
CA PRO A 209 14.69 15.21 -9.76
C PRO A 209 14.54 14.31 -8.52
N PHE A 210 15.02 13.07 -8.63
CA PHE A 210 15.05 12.12 -7.53
C PHE A 210 16.25 11.18 -7.67
N GLU A 211 16.66 10.59 -6.55
CA GLU A 211 17.61 9.48 -6.48
C GLU A 211 17.09 8.38 -5.54
N GLY A 212 17.67 7.19 -5.59
CA GLY A 212 17.16 6.10 -4.77
C GLY A 212 17.76 4.74 -5.06
N PHE A 213 17.23 3.73 -4.38
CA PHE A 213 17.56 2.33 -4.60
C PHE A 213 16.30 1.46 -4.53
N ILE A 214 16.24 0.44 -5.38
CA ILE A 214 15.25 -0.64 -5.27
C ILE A 214 15.98 -1.94 -4.98
N ALA A 215 15.62 -2.60 -3.88
CA ALA A 215 16.20 -3.87 -3.47
C ALA A 215 15.39 -5.07 -3.98
N PRO A 216 16.05 -6.21 -4.25
CA PRO A 216 15.37 -7.46 -4.55
C PRO A 216 14.65 -7.98 -3.30
N SER A 217 13.42 -8.46 -3.46
CA SER A 217 12.64 -9.07 -2.38
C SER A 217 11.69 -10.13 -2.90
N GLU A 218 11.23 -11.07 -2.09
CA GLU A 218 10.18 -12.02 -2.49
C GLU A 218 8.94 -11.91 -1.59
N GLY A 219 7.79 -12.36 -2.08
CA GLY A 219 6.55 -12.42 -1.33
C GLY A 219 5.56 -11.29 -1.66
N PRO A 220 4.34 -11.37 -1.12
CA PRO A 220 3.31 -10.39 -1.42
C PRO A 220 3.59 -9.05 -0.73
N VAL A 221 3.06 -7.98 -1.32
CA VAL A 221 3.23 -6.60 -0.84
C VAL A 221 2.84 -6.46 0.64
N GLY A 222 3.73 -5.88 1.45
CA GLY A 222 3.61 -5.73 2.91
C GLY A 222 4.03 -6.94 3.73
N PHE A 223 4.49 -8.02 3.09
CA PHE A 223 5.01 -9.24 3.73
C PHE A 223 6.29 -9.75 3.07
N GLU A 224 7.04 -8.83 2.45
CA GLU A 224 8.21 -9.12 1.68
C GLU A 224 9.32 -9.77 2.54
N LYS A 225 10.17 -10.55 1.87
CA LYS A 225 11.36 -11.20 2.42
C LYS A 225 12.57 -10.77 1.63
N MET A 226 13.69 -10.57 2.30
CA MET A 226 14.95 -10.18 1.68
C MET A 226 16.07 -11.07 2.21
N THR A 227 17.11 -11.23 1.40
CA THR A 227 18.33 -11.93 1.84
C THR A 227 19.13 -11.06 2.80
N LEU A 228 19.93 -11.68 3.68
CA LEU A 228 20.80 -10.95 4.60
C LEU A 228 21.83 -10.08 3.85
N GLU A 229 22.34 -10.58 2.72
CA GLU A 229 23.22 -9.82 1.82
C GLU A 229 22.54 -8.56 1.28
N THR A 230 21.27 -8.65 0.89
CA THR A 230 20.51 -7.48 0.43
C THR A 230 20.32 -6.46 1.55
N MET A 231 20.07 -6.92 2.78
CA MET A 231 19.94 -6.04 3.95
C MET A 231 21.26 -5.31 4.25
N GLU A 232 22.39 -6.00 4.16
CA GLU A 232 23.74 -5.41 4.30
C GLU A 232 24.01 -4.36 3.24
N ASN A 233 23.80 -4.71 1.96
CA ASN A 233 23.95 -3.78 0.84
C ASN A 233 23.05 -2.54 0.99
N LEU A 234 21.82 -2.71 1.49
CA LEU A 234 20.91 -1.59 1.76
C LEU A 234 21.44 -0.68 2.88
N VAL A 235 21.93 -1.24 3.99
CA VAL A 235 22.48 -0.47 5.11
C VAL A 235 23.69 0.35 4.65
N GLU A 236 24.61 -0.28 3.90
CA GLU A 236 25.78 0.40 3.36
C GLU A 236 25.41 1.51 2.36
N ALA A 237 24.55 1.19 1.39
CA ALA A 237 24.14 2.12 0.36
C ALA A 237 23.35 3.32 0.92
N PHE A 238 22.54 3.09 1.96
CA PHE A 238 21.72 4.13 2.56
C PHE A 238 22.50 5.04 3.53
N ASN A 239 23.63 4.57 4.07
CA ASN A 239 24.46 5.32 5.02
C ASN A 239 24.87 6.72 4.51
N LYS A 240 25.00 6.91 3.18
CA LYS A 240 25.32 8.21 2.57
C LYS A 240 24.30 9.32 2.85
N TRP A 241 23.06 8.98 3.18
CA TRP A 241 21.99 9.94 3.40
C TRP A 241 21.72 10.23 4.89
N ILE A 242 22.35 9.47 5.79
CA ILE A 242 22.26 9.65 7.24
C ILE A 242 23.12 10.84 7.70
N PRO A 243 22.68 11.62 8.71
CA PRO A 243 23.48 12.69 9.27
C PRO A 243 24.87 12.23 9.75
N VAL A 244 25.89 13.05 9.50
CA VAL A 244 27.26 12.78 9.95
C VAL A 244 27.29 12.70 11.48
N GLY A 245 27.92 11.65 12.02
CA GLY A 245 28.12 11.47 13.47
C GLY A 245 27.15 10.51 14.15
N VAL A 246 26.22 9.89 13.41
CA VAL A 246 25.40 8.79 13.93
C VAL A 246 26.25 7.53 14.05
N LEU A 247 26.88 7.36 15.22
CA LEU A 247 27.65 6.16 15.56
C LEU A 247 26.71 4.94 15.68
N ASN A 248 27.21 3.76 15.34
CA ASN A 248 26.50 2.47 15.45
C ASN A 248 25.22 2.38 14.60
N TYR A 249 25.07 3.20 13.56
CA TYR A 249 23.93 3.15 12.64
C TYR A 249 23.72 1.75 12.05
N ALA A 250 24.79 1.16 11.50
CA ALA A 250 24.73 -0.16 10.88
C ALA A 250 24.30 -1.24 11.87
N ASP A 251 24.92 -1.29 13.07
CA ASP A 251 24.60 -2.26 14.11
C ASP A 251 23.13 -2.19 14.54
N GLU A 252 22.60 -0.98 14.69
CA GLU A 252 21.22 -0.76 15.06
C GLU A 252 20.25 -1.17 13.94
N CYS A 253 20.61 -0.91 12.68
CA CYS A 253 19.83 -1.39 11.53
C CYS A 253 19.83 -2.92 11.46
N TYR A 254 20.99 -3.57 11.61
CA TYR A 254 21.10 -5.02 11.64
C TYR A 254 20.28 -5.64 12.77
N ARG A 255 20.31 -5.03 13.96
CA ARG A 255 19.47 -5.45 15.07
C ARG A 255 17.99 -5.41 14.70
N ARG A 256 17.53 -4.33 14.05
CA ARG A 256 16.14 -4.18 13.63
C ARG A 256 15.74 -5.14 12.52
N TRP A 257 16.60 -5.35 11.52
CA TRP A 257 16.37 -6.32 10.45
C TRP A 257 16.19 -7.74 10.99
N ARG A 258 16.99 -8.14 11.97
CA ARG A 258 16.88 -9.46 12.63
C ARG A 258 15.60 -9.65 13.44
N LEU A 259 14.97 -8.55 13.87
CA LEU A 259 13.70 -8.57 14.59
C LEU A 259 12.49 -8.43 13.65
N ASP A 260 12.72 -8.04 12.40
CA ASP A 260 11.68 -7.87 11.39
C ASP A 260 11.28 -9.24 10.80
N GLY A 261 9.98 -9.39 10.51
CA GLY A 261 9.45 -10.52 9.76
C GLY A 261 10.12 -10.68 8.40
N CYS A 262 10.71 -9.63 7.82
CA CYS A 262 11.50 -9.73 6.59
C CYS A 262 12.64 -10.76 6.65
N ALA A 263 13.25 -10.96 7.82
CA ALA A 263 14.36 -11.90 8.04
C ALA A 263 13.92 -13.26 8.61
N SER A 264 12.61 -13.58 8.57
CA SER A 264 12.05 -14.72 9.29
C SER A 264 12.65 -16.07 8.91
N GLY A 265 13.14 -16.25 7.67
CA GLY A 265 13.79 -17.48 7.23
C GLY A 265 15.08 -17.79 8.01
N ALA A 266 15.93 -16.79 8.20
CA ALA A 266 17.14 -16.92 9.01
C ALA A 266 16.80 -16.95 10.52
N GLN A 267 15.89 -16.09 10.97
CA GLN A 267 15.52 -15.99 12.39
C GLN A 267 14.89 -17.29 12.93
N SER A 268 14.09 -17.97 12.12
CA SER A 268 13.46 -19.25 12.50
C SER A 268 14.42 -20.44 12.47
N GLY A 269 15.64 -20.26 11.95
CA GLY A 269 16.57 -21.36 11.69
C GLY A 269 16.15 -22.27 10.54
N LEU A 270 15.24 -21.81 9.67
CA LEU A 270 14.82 -22.57 8.48
C LEU A 270 15.97 -22.70 7.46
N TYR A 271 16.78 -21.64 7.35
CA TYR A 271 18.00 -21.60 6.56
C TYR A 271 19.16 -21.22 7.50
N ILE A 272 20.20 -22.06 7.55
CA ILE A 272 21.36 -21.96 8.48
C ILE A 272 22.62 -21.73 7.67
#